data_AF-Q5C4X4-F1
#
_entry.id   AF-Q5C4X4-F1
#
_cell.length_a   1.000
_cell.length_b   1.000
_cell.length_c   1.000
_cell.angle_alpha   90.00
_cell.angle_beta   90.00
_cell.angle_gamma   90.00
#
_symmetry.space_group_name_H-M   'P 1'
#
loop_
_entity.id
_entity.type
_entity.pdbx_description
1 polymer ?
#
loop_
_entity_poly.entity_id
_entity_poly.type
_entity_poly.pdbx_seq_one_letter_code
_entity_poly.pdbx_strand_id
1 'polypeptide(L)'
;LVICCMARQPHIEVTELNANDVQVTLIMQGLQAPSRRLCECIKPGCKGNFNGDSFSTTSASIRKQLRNGLLKVELGEYTFTVQCELTNPNCTYEYHLRELPSKIMPTFCKYKIKHNKLILLLRKASGSDQWSGLLAVRGLEQG
;
A
#
# COMPACT_ATOMS: atom_id res chain seq x y z
N LEU A 1 -32.59 -0.24 -5.37
CA LEU A 1 -31.60 0.37 -6.28
C LEU A 1 -30.22 0.21 -5.62
N VAL A 2 -29.45 -0.81 -5.99
CA VAL A 2 -28.07 -0.95 -5.51
C VAL A 2 -27.24 0.02 -6.35
N ILE A 3 -26.91 1.17 -5.77
CA ILE A 3 -25.96 2.10 -6.40
C ILE A 3 -24.62 1.37 -6.37
N CYS A 4 -24.18 0.84 -7.51
CA CYS A 4 -22.79 0.43 -7.69
C CYS A 4 -21.93 1.69 -7.54
N CYS A 5 -21.40 1.91 -6.34
CA CYS A 5 -20.35 2.90 -6.14
C CYS A 5 -19.14 2.42 -6.95
N MET A 6 -18.88 3.05 -8.10
CA MET A 6 -17.67 2.79 -8.88
C MET A 6 -16.43 2.89 -7.98
N ALA A 7 -15.52 1.91 -8.08
CA ALA A 7 -14.28 1.93 -7.32
C ALA A 7 -13.47 3.19 -7.66
N ARG A 8 -12.99 3.89 -6.64
CA ARG A 8 -12.19 5.11 -6.77
C ARG A 8 -10.71 4.77 -6.85
N GLN A 9 -9.97 5.56 -7.62
CA GLN A 9 -8.52 5.52 -7.56
C GLN A 9 -8.01 6.36 -6.37
N PRO A 10 -7.06 5.84 -5.57
CA PRO A 10 -6.36 6.64 -4.59
C PRO A 10 -5.43 7.65 -5.28
N HIS A 11 -5.17 8.79 -4.63
CA HIS A 11 -4.07 9.66 -5.07
C HIS A 11 -2.74 9.07 -4.60
N ILE A 12 -1.72 9.08 -5.46
CA ILE A 12 -0.46 8.36 -5.22
C ILE A 12 0.72 9.33 -5.25
N GLU A 13 1.49 9.29 -4.17
CA GLU A 13 2.77 9.98 -4.06
C GLU A 13 3.87 8.93 -3.94
N VAL A 14 4.97 9.10 -4.68
CA VAL A 14 6.13 8.21 -4.58
C VAL A 14 7.37 9.00 -4.23
N THR A 15 8.17 8.46 -3.33
CA THR A 15 9.41 9.09 -2.88
C THR A 15 10.47 8.02 -2.70
N GLU A 16 11.56 8.11 -3.45
CA GLU A 16 12.75 7.29 -3.19
C GLU A 16 13.44 7.82 -1.93
N LEU A 17 13.49 7.00 -0.87
CA LEU A 17 14.05 7.42 0.42
C LEU A 17 15.57 7.24 0.44
N ASN A 18 16.04 6.16 -0.19
CA ASN A 18 17.45 5.84 -0.35
C ASN A 18 17.63 4.81 -1.48
N ALA A 19 18.87 4.38 -1.72
CA ALA A 19 19.21 3.44 -2.79
C ALA A 19 18.49 2.07 -2.72
N ASN A 20 17.91 1.70 -1.58
CA ASN A 20 17.25 0.41 -1.36
C ASN A 20 15.77 0.51 -1.01
N ASP A 21 15.25 1.69 -0.64
CA ASP A 21 13.91 1.84 -0.10
C ASP A 21 13.15 2.94 -0.84
N VAL A 22 11.92 2.60 -1.27
CA VAL A 22 10.98 3.52 -1.89
C VAL A 22 9.71 3.59 -1.07
N GLN A 23 9.22 4.79 -0.83
CA GLN A 23 7.94 5.03 -0.17
C GLN A 23 6.86 5.31 -1.22
N VAL A 24 5.81 4.50 -1.22
CA VAL A 24 4.59 4.74 -2.00
C VAL A 24 3.47 5.10 -1.03
N THR A 25 2.89 6.27 -1.19
CA THR A 25 1.82 6.78 -0.33
C THR A 25 0.53 6.86 -1.13
N LEU A 26 -0.45 6.04 -0.76
CA LEU A 26 -1.79 6.06 -1.31
C LEU A 26 -2.71 6.84 -0.36
N ILE A 27 -3.25 7.96 -0.85
CA ILE A 27 -4.19 8.80 -0.11
C ILE A 27 -5.62 8.35 -0.45
N MET A 28 -6.32 7.82 0.55
CA MET A 28 -7.69 7.31 0.48
C MET A 28 -8.54 8.06 1.49
N GLN A 29 -9.38 8.97 1.01
CA GLN A 29 -10.24 9.78 1.87
C GLN A 29 -11.17 8.89 2.70
N GLY A 30 -11.18 9.14 4.01
CA GLY A 30 -11.96 8.38 4.97
C GLY A 30 -11.25 7.14 5.54
N LEU A 31 -10.04 6.77 5.09
CA LEU A 31 -9.32 5.62 5.63
C LEU A 31 -8.97 5.79 7.12
N GLN A 32 -9.54 4.94 7.98
CA GLN A 32 -9.25 4.94 9.41
C GLN A 32 -8.41 3.73 9.81
N ALA A 33 -7.33 3.99 10.54
CA ALA A 33 -6.50 2.91 11.07
C ALA A 33 -7.31 1.96 11.99
N PRO A 34 -6.96 0.66 12.04
CA PRO A 34 -7.56 -0.29 12.98
C PRO A 34 -7.58 0.25 14.42
N SER A 35 -8.68 0.05 15.15
CA SER A 35 -8.71 0.34 16.59
C SER A 35 -8.01 -0.78 17.34
N ARG A 36 -6.96 -0.47 18.11
CA ARG A 36 -6.46 -1.40 19.15
C ARG A 36 -7.21 -1.12 20.44
N ARG A 37 -7.66 -2.17 21.12
CA ARG A 37 -8.34 -2.04 22.42
C ARG A 37 -7.35 -1.45 23.45
N LEU A 38 -7.76 -0.32 24.02
CA LEU A 38 -7.52 0.18 25.39
C LEU A 38 -6.14 0.56 25.98
N CYS A 39 -4.97 0.36 25.36
CA CYS A 39 -3.68 0.73 26.04
C CYS A 39 -2.57 1.40 25.20
N GLU A 40 -2.85 2.14 24.12
CA GLU A 40 -1.79 2.87 23.36
C GLU A 40 -2.19 4.33 23.06
N CYS A 41 -2.22 5.17 24.09
CA CYS A 41 -2.71 6.56 24.06
C CYS A 41 -1.89 7.60 23.27
N ILE A 42 -0.97 7.26 22.35
CA ILE A 42 -0.04 8.30 21.86
C ILE A 42 -0.03 8.56 20.35
N LYS A 43 -0.35 7.63 19.43
CA LYS A 43 -0.51 8.00 17.99
C LYS A 43 -1.53 7.11 17.27
N PRO A 44 -2.63 7.67 16.70
CA PRO A 44 -3.54 6.89 15.87
C PRO A 44 -2.79 6.39 14.62
N GLY A 45 -2.76 5.08 14.41
CA GLY A 45 -2.13 4.45 13.26
C GLY A 45 -1.81 2.98 13.48
N CYS A 46 -1.60 2.23 12.40
CA CYS A 46 -1.13 0.85 12.44
C CYS A 46 0.07 0.70 11.51
N LYS A 47 1.07 -0.10 11.88
CA LYS A 47 2.22 -0.44 11.02
C LYS A 47 2.57 -1.92 11.16
N GLY A 48 3.21 -2.49 10.16
CA GLY A 48 3.71 -3.86 10.21
C GLY A 48 4.51 -4.24 8.99
N ASN A 49 4.94 -5.49 8.96
CA ASN A 49 5.61 -6.09 7.81
C ASN A 49 4.58 -6.83 6.95
N PHE A 50 4.93 -7.03 5.69
CA PHE A 50 4.22 -7.97 4.83
C PHE A 50 4.64 -9.40 5.17
N ASN A 51 3.68 -10.31 5.16
CA ASN A 51 3.95 -11.73 5.38
C ASN A 51 3.85 -12.45 4.03
N GLY A 52 4.89 -13.19 3.68
CA GLY A 52 4.86 -14.11 2.54
C GLY A 52 4.19 -15.43 2.92
N ASP A 53 3.70 -16.16 1.92
CA ASP A 53 3.35 -17.57 2.11
C ASP A 53 4.63 -18.35 2.43
N SER A 54 4.56 -19.29 3.37
CA SER A 54 5.67 -19.86 4.16
C SER A 54 6.90 -20.41 3.40
N PHE A 55 6.89 -20.42 2.07
CA PHE A 55 7.98 -20.89 1.21
C PHE A 55 8.34 -19.94 0.04
N SER A 56 7.66 -18.81 -0.11
CA SER A 56 7.90 -17.85 -1.19
C SER A 56 8.28 -16.48 -0.65
N THR A 57 9.38 -15.93 -1.17
CA THR A 57 9.75 -14.52 -0.95
C THR A 57 9.30 -13.61 -2.10
N THR A 58 8.70 -14.19 -3.15
CA THR A 58 8.33 -13.51 -4.39
C THR A 58 6.98 -12.81 -4.32
N SER A 59 6.19 -13.12 -3.29
CA SER A 59 4.92 -12.47 -3.01
C SER A 59 4.73 -12.29 -1.51
N ALA A 60 3.97 -11.27 -1.13
CA ALA A 60 3.55 -11.07 0.24
C ALA A 60 2.27 -10.25 0.29
N SER A 61 1.43 -10.49 1.29
CA SER A 61 0.15 -9.78 1.40
C SER A 61 -0.15 -9.34 2.83
N ILE A 62 -1.06 -8.39 2.95
CA ILE A 62 -1.69 -8.03 4.20
C ILE A 62 -3.20 -7.92 4.02
N ARG A 63 -3.92 -8.34 5.06
CA ARG A 63 -5.34 -8.05 5.24
C ARG A 63 -5.51 -7.37 6.59
N LYS A 64 -6.15 -6.21 6.62
CA LYS A 64 -6.32 -5.40 7.83
C LYS A 64 -7.76 -4.94 7.98
N GLN A 65 -8.38 -5.34 9.09
CA GLN A 65 -9.67 -4.81 9.51
C GLN A 65 -9.47 -3.38 10.01
N LEU A 66 -10.04 -2.41 9.29
CA LEU A 66 -10.04 -1.00 9.65
C LEU A 66 -11.17 -0.71 10.63
N ARG A 67 -11.19 0.49 11.21
CA ARG A 67 -12.34 0.94 12.01
C ARG A 67 -13.63 1.04 11.20
N ASN A 68 -13.49 1.34 9.91
CA ASN A 68 -14.60 1.66 9.02
C ASN A 68 -14.49 0.90 7.69
N GLY A 69 -13.95 -0.33 7.71
CA GLY A 69 -13.77 -1.08 6.48
C GLY A 69 -12.75 -2.20 6.54
N LEU A 70 -12.31 -2.63 5.37
CA LEU A 70 -11.30 -3.67 5.16
C LEU A 70 -10.27 -3.17 4.13
N LEU A 71 -8.99 -3.34 4.47
CA LEU A 71 -7.89 -3.11 3.54
C LEU A 71 -7.20 -4.43 3.21
N LYS A 72 -6.93 -4.64 1.92
CA LYS A 72 -6.09 -5.70 1.39
C LYS A 72 -4.98 -5.08 0.53
N VAL A 73 -3.76 -5.58 0.70
CA VAL A 73 -2.63 -5.21 -0.15
C VAL A 73 -1.87 -6.48 -0.51
N GLU A 74 -1.56 -6.63 -1.78
CA GLU A 74 -0.80 -7.75 -2.33
C GLU A 74 0.42 -7.19 -3.05
N LEU A 75 1.59 -7.72 -2.73
CA LEU A 75 2.86 -7.37 -3.36
C LEU A 75 3.37 -8.58 -4.14
N GLY A 76 3.76 -8.34 -5.38
CA GLY A 76 4.64 -9.21 -6.16
C GLY A 76 6.01 -8.57 -6.32
N GLU A 77 6.91 -9.25 -7.01
CA GLU A 77 8.28 -8.77 -7.26
C GLU A 77 8.33 -7.49 -8.10
N TYR A 78 7.36 -7.29 -8.98
CA TYR A 78 7.25 -6.10 -9.86
C TYR A 78 5.89 -5.44 -9.80
N THR A 79 4.98 -5.91 -8.95
CA THR A 79 3.58 -5.50 -9.00
C THR A 79 3.07 -5.25 -7.59
N PHE A 80 2.01 -4.46 -7.48
CA PHE A 80 1.20 -4.50 -6.29
C PHE A 80 -0.25 -4.12 -6.56
N THR A 81 -1.13 -4.65 -5.72
CA THR A 81 -2.57 -4.38 -5.76
C THR A 81 -3.01 -3.88 -4.39
N VAL A 82 -3.86 -2.85 -4.38
CA VAL A 82 -4.51 -2.32 -3.19
C VAL A 82 -6.01 -2.36 -3.41
N GLN A 83 -6.73 -2.97 -2.48
CA GLN A 83 -8.19 -2.93 -2.41
C GLN A 83 -8.60 -2.46 -1.02
N CYS A 84 -9.40 -1.40 -0.95
CA CYS A 84 -9.90 -0.86 0.31
C CYS A 84 -11.40 -0.62 0.24
N GLU A 85 -12.16 -1.39 0.99
CA GLU A 85 -13.62 -1.25 1.10
C GLU A 85 -13.93 -0.50 2.39
N LEU A 86 -14.42 0.75 2.29
CA LEU A 86 -14.87 1.55 3.41
C LEU A 86 -16.39 1.48 3.54
N THR A 87 -16.89 1.31 4.76
CA THR A 87 -18.32 1.28 5.09
C THR A 87 -18.87 2.64 5.50
N ASN A 88 -18.01 3.53 6.00
CA ASN A 88 -18.35 4.92 6.31
C ASN A 88 -17.13 5.84 6.09
N PRO A 89 -17.05 6.59 4.98
CA PRO A 89 -18.04 6.66 3.90
C PRO A 89 -18.14 5.33 3.14
N ASN A 90 -19.30 5.00 2.56
CA ASN A 90 -19.44 3.83 1.69
C ASN A 90 -18.67 4.07 0.38
N CYS A 91 -17.44 3.54 0.30
CA CYS A 91 -16.51 3.83 -0.77
C CYS A 91 -15.51 2.68 -0.94
N THR A 92 -15.35 2.21 -2.17
CA THR A 92 -14.31 1.24 -2.51
C THR A 92 -13.17 1.97 -3.22
N TYR A 93 -11.93 1.71 -2.82
CA TYR A 93 -10.73 2.09 -3.55
C TYR A 93 -10.07 0.86 -4.14
N GLU A 94 -9.68 0.95 -5.40
CA GLU A 94 -8.90 -0.08 -6.08
C GLU A 94 -7.74 0.55 -6.82
N TYR A 95 -6.58 -0.07 -6.70
CA TYR A 95 -5.39 0.31 -7.43
C TYR A 95 -4.57 -0.93 -7.76
N HIS A 96 -4.21 -1.06 -9.03
CA HIS A 96 -3.36 -2.14 -9.51
C HIS A 96 -2.20 -1.54 -10.29
N LEU A 97 -0.99 -1.79 -9.81
CA LEU A 97 0.23 -1.46 -10.54
C LEU A 97 0.76 -2.73 -11.20
N ARG A 98 0.84 -2.69 -12.53
CA ARG A 98 1.30 -3.81 -13.36
C ARG A 98 2.82 -3.94 -13.44
N GLU A 99 3.58 -2.86 -13.28
CA GLU A 99 5.03 -2.92 -13.39
C GLU A 99 5.72 -1.81 -12.57
N LEU A 100 6.59 -2.22 -11.65
CA LEU A 100 7.51 -1.37 -10.91
C LEU A 100 8.79 -1.18 -11.75
N PRO A 101 9.47 -0.03 -11.61
CA PRO A 101 10.72 0.23 -12.33
C PRO A 101 11.82 -0.79 -12.05
N SER A 102 11.79 -1.45 -10.89
CA SER A 102 12.69 -2.54 -10.56
C SER A 102 12.04 -3.52 -9.61
N LYS A 103 12.71 -4.66 -9.44
CA LYS A 103 12.31 -5.72 -8.53
C LYS A 103 12.32 -5.24 -7.07
N ILE A 104 11.28 -5.60 -6.32
CA ILE A 104 11.21 -5.46 -4.86
C ILE A 104 11.34 -6.82 -4.17
N MET A 105 11.52 -6.79 -2.85
CA MET A 105 11.51 -7.96 -1.98
C MET A 105 10.24 -7.92 -1.10
N PRO A 106 9.11 -8.50 -1.54
CA PRO A 106 7.81 -8.38 -0.87
C PRO A 106 7.82 -8.64 0.63
N THR A 107 8.49 -9.68 1.10
CA THR A 107 8.56 -10.05 2.54
C THR A 107 9.36 -9.07 3.40
N PHE A 108 10.19 -8.23 2.79
CA PHE A 108 10.96 -7.20 3.48
C PHE A 108 10.28 -5.82 3.42
N CYS A 109 9.17 -5.72 2.70
CA CYS A 109 8.37 -4.50 2.62
C CYS A 109 7.58 -4.28 3.92
N LYS A 110 7.23 -3.02 4.16
CA LYS A 110 6.45 -2.60 5.34
C LYS A 110 5.28 -1.75 4.93
N TYR A 111 4.27 -1.68 5.79
CA TYR A 111 3.14 -0.77 5.61
C TYR A 111 2.89 0.05 6.87
N LYS A 112 2.23 1.19 6.68
CA LYS A 112 1.71 2.04 7.74
C LYS A 112 0.40 2.69 7.29
N ILE A 113 -0.61 2.65 8.15
CA ILE A 113 -1.92 3.29 7.94
C ILE A 113 -2.03 4.43 8.94
N LYS A 114 -2.17 5.66 8.46
CA LYS A 114 -2.30 6.86 9.30
C LYS A 114 -2.92 8.03 8.52
N HIS A 115 -3.83 8.78 9.14
CA HIS A 115 -4.38 10.04 8.60
C HIS A 115 -4.81 9.96 7.13
N ASN A 116 -5.76 9.07 6.79
CA ASN A 116 -6.23 8.84 5.41
C ASN A 116 -5.17 8.31 4.43
N LYS A 117 -3.97 7.94 4.90
CA LYS A 117 -2.87 7.45 4.06
C LYS A 117 -2.56 5.99 4.37
N LEU A 118 -2.41 5.20 3.31
CA LEU A 118 -1.66 3.95 3.31
C LEU A 118 -0.27 4.25 2.77
N ILE A 119 0.74 4.06 3.61
CA ILE A 119 2.14 4.24 3.26
C ILE A 119 2.75 2.85 3.14
N LEU A 120 3.23 2.52 1.95
CA LEU A 120 4.00 1.32 1.66
C LEU A 120 5.47 1.70 1.60
N LEU A 121 6.30 0.98 2.34
CA LEU A 121 7.76 1.06 2.26
C LEU A 121 8.23 -0.18 1.52
N LEU A 122 8.57 0.01 0.25
CA LEU A 122 9.01 -1.04 -0.66
C LEU A 122 10.53 -1.17 -0.59
N ARG A 123 11.00 -2.37 -0.23
CA ARG A 123 12.43 -2.72 -0.26
C ARG A 123 12.79 -3.18 -1.66
N LYS A 124 13.66 -2.47 -2.36
CA LYS A 124 14.23 -2.89 -3.65
C LYS A 124 15.12 -4.13 -3.46
N ALA A 125 15.15 -5.00 -4.46
CA ALA A 125 16.12 -6.08 -4.52
C ALA A 125 17.53 -5.54 -4.78
N SER A 126 18.56 -6.26 -4.33
CA SER A 126 19.96 -5.89 -4.58
C SER A 126 20.25 -5.70 -6.06
N GLY A 127 20.98 -4.64 -6.41
CA GLY A 127 21.30 -4.31 -7.81
C GLY A 127 20.19 -3.60 -8.58
N SER A 128 19.14 -3.11 -7.89
CA SER A 128 18.05 -2.35 -8.52
C SER A 128 18.48 -0.94 -8.92
N ASP A 129 17.88 -0.46 -10.02
CA ASP A 129 18.05 0.90 -10.50
C ASP A 129 17.51 1.98 -9.55
N GLN A 130 17.93 3.23 -9.78
CA GLN A 130 17.35 4.41 -9.12
C GLN A 130 15.98 4.72 -9.72
N TRP A 131 15.01 5.03 -8.86
CA TRP A 131 13.64 5.30 -9.28
C TRP A 131 13.36 6.80 -9.46
N SER A 132 14.18 7.66 -8.86
CA SER A 132 14.04 9.12 -8.85
C SER A 132 13.83 9.72 -10.27
N GLY A 133 14.59 9.25 -11.26
CA GLY A 133 14.44 9.69 -12.66
C GLY A 133 13.25 9.06 -13.38
N LEU A 134 12.91 7.79 -13.10
CA LEU A 134 11.85 7.05 -13.78
C LEU A 134 10.46 7.48 -13.29
N LEU A 135 10.31 7.73 -12.00
CA LEU A 135 9.08 8.21 -11.36
C LEU A 135 8.75 9.65 -11.77
N ALA A 136 9.76 10.49 -12.03
CA ALA A 136 9.55 11.87 -12.49
C ALA A 136 9.00 11.93 -13.92
N VAL A 137 9.31 10.92 -14.74
CA VAL A 137 8.94 10.86 -16.16
C VAL A 137 7.61 10.12 -16.38
N ARG A 138 7.38 9.03 -15.64
CA ARG A 138 6.21 8.15 -15.84
C ARG A 138 5.25 8.09 -14.67
N GLY A 139 5.60 8.59 -13.48
CA GLY A 139 4.82 8.27 -12.28
C GLY A 139 4.66 6.75 -12.06
N LEU A 140 3.66 6.35 -11.27
CA LEU A 140 3.18 4.96 -11.22
C LEU A 140 1.90 4.86 -12.05
N GLU A 141 2.05 4.90 -13.37
CA GLU A 141 0.90 4.75 -14.27
C GLU A 141 0.34 3.33 -14.21
N GLN A 142 -0.99 3.22 -14.24
CA GLN A 142 -1.66 1.96 -14.51
C GLN A 142 -1.56 1.71 -16.02
N GLY A 143 -0.78 0.71 -16.42
CA GLY A 143 -0.90 0.14 -17.77
C GLY A 143 -2.22 -0.58 -17.96
#